data_AF-A0A9E5FYC1-F1
#
_entry.id   AF-A0A9E5FYC1-F1
#
_cell.length_a   1.000
_cell.length_b   1.000
_cell.length_c   1.000
_cell.angle_alpha   90.00
_cell.angle_beta   90.00
_cell.angle_gamma   90.00
#
_symmetry.space_group_name_H-M   'P 1'
#
loop_
_entity.id
_entity.type
_entity.pdbx_description
1 polymer ?
#
loop_
_entity_poly.entity_id
_entity_poly.type
_entity_poly.pdbx_seq_one_letter_code
_entity_poly.pdbx_strand_id
1 'polypeptide(L)'
;MDLRLLTAISCSFVIASTAIASIDIVTETNNAAKKKLQAAVVEECEEVVDSVVFTKVGTAWVVDDCESAKTEDAMIEEAPFKAELEMWSMVTADCNGNGVADSVDIINGAMDWDADGTPDACEYAAGDLNLNGIINGQDLSILLGWWGISNPLYGDLNGDGHVDGIDMGIMLGRYGATVY
;
A
#
# COMPACT_ATOMS: atom_id res chain seq x y z
N MET A 1 43.14 -0.51 28.51
CA MET A 1 42.49 -0.41 27.20
C MET A 1 41.44 -1.50 27.16
N ASP A 2 40.21 -1.04 27.32
CA ASP A 2 38.91 -1.73 27.30
C ASP A 2 38.72 -2.60 26.03
N LEU A 3 37.74 -3.48 25.84
CA LEU A 3 36.35 -3.57 26.31
C LEU A 3 35.79 -4.93 25.81
N ARG A 4 34.98 -5.69 26.59
CA ARG A 4 33.90 -6.63 26.14
C ARG A 4 33.01 -6.95 27.37
N LEU A 5 31.84 -6.34 27.55
CA LEU A 5 30.50 -6.61 26.98
C LEU A 5 29.95 -8.02 27.24
N LEU A 6 29.03 -8.14 28.22
CA LEU A 6 27.73 -8.83 28.18
C LEU A 6 27.27 -9.18 29.61
N THR A 7 26.36 -8.38 30.16
CA THR A 7 25.45 -8.86 31.21
C THR A 7 24.07 -8.32 30.90
N ALA A 8 23.18 -9.25 30.56
CA ALA A 8 21.78 -9.03 30.29
C ALA A 8 21.12 -8.31 31.47
N ILE A 9 20.26 -7.36 31.12
CA ILE A 9 19.50 -6.50 32.02
C ILE A 9 18.65 -7.38 32.93
N SER A 10 18.99 -7.37 34.22
CA SER A 10 18.17 -7.90 35.30
C SER A 10 16.90 -7.05 35.40
N CYS A 11 15.76 -7.59 34.95
CA CYS A 11 14.47 -7.01 35.26
C CYS A 11 14.03 -7.52 36.64
N SER A 12 14.48 -6.83 37.68
CA SER A 12 13.98 -7.02 39.05
C SER A 12 12.59 -6.39 39.12
N PHE A 13 11.53 -7.16 38.89
CA PHE A 13 10.17 -6.70 39.15
C PHE A 13 9.78 -7.07 40.59
N VAL A 14 9.71 -6.03 41.42
CA VAL A 14 9.23 -6.08 42.81
C VAL A 14 7.75 -6.47 42.79
N ILE A 15 7.38 -7.55 43.46
CA ILE A 15 6.00 -7.99 43.58
C ILE A 15 5.28 -7.07 44.57
N ALA A 16 4.73 -5.96 44.08
CA ALA A 16 3.65 -5.26 44.76
C ALA A 16 2.35 -6.02 44.45
N SER A 17 1.55 -6.21 45.49
CA SER A 17 0.31 -7.01 45.52
C SER A 17 -0.63 -6.69 44.36
N THR A 18 -0.66 -7.50 43.31
CA THR A 18 -1.60 -7.35 42.18
C THR A 18 -2.84 -8.21 42.38
N ALA A 19 -4.02 -7.61 42.20
CA ALA A 19 -5.27 -8.34 42.10
C ALA A 19 -5.34 -9.05 40.75
N ILE A 20 -5.12 -10.36 40.74
CA ILE A 20 -5.22 -11.21 39.54
C ILE A 20 -6.68 -11.49 39.21
N ALA A 21 -7.26 -10.69 38.31
CA ALA A 21 -8.51 -11.06 37.63
C ALA A 21 -8.19 -12.17 36.61
N SER A 22 -8.47 -13.41 37.01
CA SER A 22 -8.28 -14.58 36.14
C SER A 22 -9.53 -14.73 35.28
N ILE A 23 -9.45 -14.47 33.97
CA ILE A 23 -10.48 -14.92 33.02
C ILE A 23 -10.15 -16.37 32.68
N ASP A 24 -10.81 -17.30 33.36
CA ASP A 24 -10.81 -18.70 32.96
C ASP A 24 -11.74 -18.86 31.76
N ILE A 25 -11.18 -18.91 30.54
CA ILE A 25 -11.94 -19.29 29.32
C ILE A 25 -12.44 -20.74 29.40
N VAL A 26 -11.98 -21.51 30.38
CA VAL A 26 -12.51 -22.84 30.68
C VAL A 26 -13.21 -22.77 32.03
N THR A 27 -14.55 -22.72 31.99
CA THR A 27 -15.40 -22.93 33.15
C THR A 27 -14.87 -24.09 34.01
N GLU A 28 -14.87 -23.91 35.34
CA GLU A 28 -14.33 -24.83 36.36
C GLU A 28 -14.89 -26.27 36.34
N THR A 29 -15.72 -26.64 35.36
CA THR A 29 -16.25 -27.99 35.18
C THR A 29 -15.37 -28.94 34.36
N ASN A 30 -14.23 -28.49 33.82
CA ASN A 30 -13.31 -29.37 33.09
C ASN A 30 -11.93 -29.45 33.75
N ASN A 31 -11.80 -30.32 34.76
CA ASN A 31 -10.51 -30.73 35.37
C ASN A 31 -9.48 -31.33 34.39
N ALA A 32 -9.82 -31.43 33.09
CA ALA A 32 -8.97 -31.89 32.00
C ALA A 32 -8.24 -30.76 31.25
N ALA A 33 -8.49 -29.48 31.58
CA ALA A 33 -7.83 -28.36 30.91
C ALA A 33 -6.31 -28.38 31.18
N LYS A 34 -5.52 -28.50 30.10
CA LYS A 34 -4.05 -28.56 30.17
C LYS A 34 -3.38 -27.20 29.98
N LYS A 35 -4.11 -26.19 29.51
CA LYS A 35 -3.62 -24.83 29.25
C LYS A 35 -4.58 -23.79 29.81
N LYS A 36 -4.04 -22.67 30.32
CA LYS A 36 -4.79 -21.47 30.72
C LYS A 36 -4.13 -20.22 30.14
N LEU A 37 -4.92 -19.19 29.91
CA LEU A 37 -4.49 -17.87 29.44
C LEU A 37 -4.75 -16.86 30.56
N GLN A 38 -3.77 -16.03 30.89
CA GLN A 38 -3.93 -14.98 31.89
C GLN A 38 -3.42 -13.66 31.34
N ALA A 39 -4.31 -12.67 31.30
CA ALA A 39 -3.98 -11.29 30.94
C ALA A 39 -3.34 -10.58 32.13
N ALA A 40 -2.18 -9.97 31.93
CA ALA A 40 -1.60 -9.04 32.89
C ALA A 40 -2.26 -7.66 32.69
N VAL A 41 -2.94 -7.18 33.73
CA VAL A 41 -3.58 -5.86 33.74
C VAL A 41 -2.66 -4.89 34.48
N VAL A 42 -2.31 -3.78 33.85
CA VAL A 42 -1.54 -2.71 34.50
C VAL A 42 -2.51 -1.82 35.27
N GLU A 43 -2.38 -1.80 36.60
CA GLU A 43 -3.33 -1.11 37.51
C GLU A 43 -3.40 0.42 37.29
N GLU A 44 -2.40 1.02 36.63
CA GLU A 44 -2.36 2.46 36.38
C GLU A 44 -3.18 2.88 35.13
N CYS A 45 -3.51 1.94 34.23
CA CYS A 45 -4.21 2.24 32.97
C CYS A 45 -5.42 1.33 32.66
N GLU A 46 -5.73 0.33 33.49
CA GLU A 46 -6.82 -0.64 33.27
C GLU A 46 -6.77 -1.30 31.87
N GLU A 47 -5.56 -1.41 31.31
CA GLU A 47 -5.31 -1.96 29.98
C GLU A 47 -4.62 -3.32 30.09
N VAL A 48 -5.03 -4.25 29.22
CA VAL A 48 -4.40 -5.56 29.08
C VAL A 48 -3.13 -5.39 28.26
N VAL A 49 -1.97 -5.48 28.91
CA VAL A 49 -0.68 -5.19 28.26
C VAL A 49 -0.04 -6.44 27.66
N ASP A 50 -0.27 -7.61 28.25
CA ASP A 50 0.26 -8.86 27.72
C ASP A 50 -0.60 -10.06 28.18
N SER A 51 -0.61 -11.13 27.38
CA SER A 51 -1.31 -12.38 27.71
C SER A 51 -0.30 -13.51 27.86
N VAL A 52 -0.21 -14.09 29.06
CA VAL A 52 0.71 -15.18 29.37
C VAL A 52 -0.05 -16.51 29.31
N VAL A 53 0.54 -17.50 28.63
CA VAL A 53 0.01 -18.87 28.55
C VAL A 53 0.68 -19.74 29.61
N PHE A 54 -0.09 -20.57 30.31
CA PHE A 54 0.43 -21.54 31.28
C PHE A 54 -0.02 -22.95 30.93
N THR A 55 0.87 -23.93 31.11
CA THR A 55 0.57 -25.37 31.02
C THR A 55 0.54 -26.01 32.41
N LYS A 56 -0.40 -26.93 32.63
CA LYS A 56 -0.51 -27.68 33.88
C LYS A 56 0.47 -28.87 33.90
N VAL A 57 1.41 -28.84 34.83
CA VAL A 57 2.36 -29.94 35.10
C VAL A 57 2.06 -30.51 36.48
N GLY A 58 1.38 -31.66 36.53
CA GLY A 58 0.87 -32.23 37.77
C GLY A 58 -0.22 -31.35 38.41
N THR A 59 0.06 -30.81 39.60
CA THR A 59 -0.82 -29.84 40.30
C THR A 59 -0.37 -28.39 40.14
N ALA A 60 0.79 -28.15 39.52
CA ALA A 60 1.36 -26.82 39.35
C ALA A 60 1.07 -26.26 37.96
N TRP A 61 0.95 -24.92 37.88
CA TRP A 61 0.88 -24.18 36.62
C TRP A 61 2.26 -23.61 36.31
N VAL A 62 2.83 -24.01 35.18
CA VAL A 62 4.14 -23.54 34.71
C VAL A 62 3.89 -22.63 33.52
N VAL A 63 4.60 -21.49 33.48
CA VAL A 63 4.56 -20.58 32.33
C VAL A 63 5.07 -21.35 31.11
N ASP A 64 4.33 -21.32 30.02
CA ASP A 64 4.87 -21.79 28.74
C ASP A 64 5.89 -20.75 28.30
N ASP A 65 7.17 -21.12 28.32
CA ASP A 65 8.20 -20.34 27.64
C ASP A 65 7.82 -20.32 26.15
N CYS A 66 7.33 -19.19 25.68
CA CYS A 66 7.21 -18.94 24.25
C CYS A 66 8.63 -19.03 23.70
N GLU A 67 8.95 -20.16 23.06
CA GLU A 67 10.14 -20.25 22.23
C GLU A 67 9.91 -19.30 21.07
N SER A 68 10.26 -18.04 21.31
CA SER A 68 10.37 -17.04 20.28
C SER A 68 11.46 -17.54 19.36
N ALA A 69 11.05 -18.10 18.22
CA ALA A 69 11.92 -18.30 17.09
C ALA A 69 12.47 -16.90 16.74
N LYS A 70 13.64 -16.58 17.27
CA LYS A 70 14.41 -15.44 16.80
C LYS A 70 14.84 -15.81 15.41
N THR A 71 14.18 -15.23 14.40
CA THR A 71 14.85 -15.06 13.12
C THR A 71 16.06 -14.19 13.43
N GLU A 72 17.26 -14.74 13.25
CA GLU A 72 18.45 -13.92 13.21
C GLU A 72 18.26 -13.01 12.00
N ASP A 73 17.90 -11.75 12.27
CA ASP A 73 17.89 -10.73 11.23
C ASP A 73 19.32 -10.63 10.73
N ALA A 74 19.57 -11.31 9.62
CA ALA A 74 20.78 -11.15 8.85
C ALA A 74 20.79 -9.70 8.40
N MET A 75 21.56 -8.88 9.11
CA MET A 75 21.94 -7.55 8.67
C MET A 75 22.74 -7.74 7.39
N ILE A 76 22.05 -7.74 6.25
CA ILE A 76 22.66 -7.35 5.00
C ILE A 76 23.17 -5.94 5.28
N GLU A 77 24.46 -5.69 5.08
CA GLU A 77 24.97 -4.32 5.09
C GLU A 77 24.09 -3.55 4.12
N GLU A 78 23.24 -2.68 4.67
CA GLU A 78 22.46 -1.71 3.92
C GLU A 78 23.50 -0.89 3.15
N ALA A 79 23.77 -1.32 1.91
CA ALA A 79 24.28 -0.45 0.88
C ALA A 79 23.48 0.85 0.97
N PRO A 80 24.07 2.03 0.72
CA PRO A 80 23.34 3.29 0.82
C PRO A 80 22.29 3.40 -0.30
N PHE A 81 21.31 2.52 -0.32
CA PHE A 81 20.14 2.58 -1.16
C PHE A 81 19.10 3.47 -0.48
N LYS A 82 19.55 4.66 -0.06
CA LYS A 82 18.67 5.72 0.43
C LYS A 82 18.66 6.93 -0.49
N ALA A 83 19.50 6.93 -1.54
CA ALA A 83 19.49 7.99 -2.56
C ALA A 83 19.01 7.52 -3.94
N GLU A 84 18.89 6.21 -4.17
CA GLU A 84 18.48 5.67 -5.48
C GLU A 84 17.04 5.14 -5.48
N LEU A 85 16.41 4.94 -4.30
CA LEU A 85 15.02 4.44 -4.19
C LEU A 85 13.99 5.54 -3.94
N GLU A 86 14.41 6.75 -3.54
CA GLU A 86 13.49 7.88 -3.39
C GLU A 86 13.22 8.63 -4.72
N MET A 87 13.67 8.08 -5.85
CA MET A 87 13.36 8.58 -7.20
C MET A 87 12.59 7.58 -8.08
N TRP A 88 12.17 6.44 -7.53
CA TRP A 88 11.37 5.46 -8.27
C TRP A 88 9.87 5.51 -7.96
N SER A 89 9.44 6.37 -7.04
CA SER A 89 8.02 6.54 -6.72
C SER A 89 7.31 7.61 -7.58
N MET A 90 8.01 8.26 -8.52
CA MET A 90 7.43 9.20 -9.50
C MET A 90 7.59 8.73 -10.96
N VAL A 91 8.11 7.51 -11.19
CA VAL A 91 8.66 7.07 -12.49
C VAL A 91 8.30 5.60 -12.78
N THR A 92 7.00 5.30 -12.91
CA THR A 92 6.52 4.09 -13.62
C THR A 92 5.30 4.36 -14.51
N ALA A 93 4.88 5.62 -14.66
CA ALA A 93 3.92 6.01 -15.68
C ALA A 93 4.68 6.19 -17.00
N ASP A 94 4.32 5.39 -18.00
CA ASP A 94 4.85 5.38 -19.36
C ASP A 94 3.64 5.09 -20.26
N CYS A 95 2.81 6.11 -20.42
CA CYS A 95 1.50 5.98 -21.07
C CYS A 95 1.62 5.62 -22.56
N ASN A 96 2.75 5.98 -23.19
CA ASN A 96 3.01 5.70 -24.60
C ASN A 96 3.83 4.41 -24.84
N GLY A 97 4.31 3.76 -23.77
CA GLY A 97 5.01 2.49 -23.79
C GLY A 97 6.38 2.53 -24.45
N ASN A 98 7.04 3.69 -24.49
CA ASN A 98 8.32 3.88 -25.16
C ASN A 98 9.53 3.50 -24.27
N GLY A 99 9.29 3.13 -23.00
CA GLY A 99 10.31 2.78 -22.00
C GLY A 99 10.97 3.99 -21.33
N VAL A 100 10.46 5.19 -21.59
CA VAL A 100 10.80 6.46 -20.95
C VAL A 100 9.59 6.86 -20.12
N ALA A 101 9.81 7.32 -18.89
CA ALA A 101 8.69 7.75 -18.07
C ALA A 101 8.08 9.05 -18.59
N ASP A 102 6.79 9.22 -18.36
CA ASP A 102 5.99 10.39 -18.71
C ASP A 102 6.63 11.70 -18.25
N SER A 103 7.14 11.74 -17.02
CA SER A 103 7.87 12.90 -16.48
C SER A 103 9.11 13.28 -17.30
N VAL A 104 9.82 12.29 -17.84
CA VAL A 104 11.00 12.51 -18.69
C VAL A 104 10.57 12.95 -20.09
N ASP A 105 9.47 12.41 -20.62
CA ASP A 105 8.89 12.85 -21.88
C ASP A 105 8.46 14.33 -21.81
N ILE A 106 7.82 14.75 -20.72
CA ILE A 106 7.44 16.15 -20.46
C ILE A 106 8.67 17.05 -20.38
N ILE A 107 9.71 16.63 -19.64
CA ILE A 107 10.98 17.37 -19.57
C ILE A 107 11.65 17.50 -20.96
N ASN A 108 11.50 16.48 -21.80
CA ASN A 108 12.03 16.48 -23.17
C ASN A 108 11.13 17.24 -24.18
N GLY A 109 10.01 17.80 -23.72
CA GLY A 109 9.14 18.68 -24.50
C GLY A 109 7.79 18.10 -24.89
N ALA A 110 7.35 16.99 -24.27
CA ALA A 110 5.95 16.60 -24.36
C ALA A 110 5.06 17.67 -23.72
N MET A 111 3.85 17.81 -24.27
CA MET A 111 2.85 18.75 -23.79
C MET A 111 2.21 18.20 -22.52
N ASP A 112 2.00 19.04 -21.52
CA ASP A 112 1.31 18.77 -20.25
C ASP A 112 0.65 20.09 -19.82
N TRP A 113 -0.52 20.38 -20.39
CA TRP A 113 -1.15 21.69 -20.30
C TRP A 113 -1.88 21.92 -18.99
N ASP A 114 -2.43 20.87 -18.41
CA ASP A 114 -3.12 20.88 -17.12
C ASP A 114 -2.17 20.57 -15.95
N ALA A 115 -0.92 20.21 -16.23
CA ALA A 115 0.15 19.97 -15.27
C ALA A 115 -0.13 18.78 -14.34
N ASP A 116 -0.78 17.75 -14.87
CA ASP A 116 -1.15 16.54 -14.13
C ASP A 116 -0.01 15.49 -14.09
N GLY A 117 1.04 15.69 -14.89
CA GLY A 117 2.21 14.82 -14.98
C GLY A 117 2.08 13.71 -16.02
N THR A 118 1.00 13.68 -16.80
CA THR A 118 0.75 12.85 -17.97
C THR A 118 0.92 13.70 -19.23
N PRO A 119 1.57 13.18 -20.30
CA PRO A 119 1.56 13.87 -21.58
C PRO A 119 0.13 14.00 -22.15
N ASP A 120 -0.28 15.21 -22.56
CA ASP A 120 -1.60 15.48 -23.17
C ASP A 120 -1.88 14.51 -24.34
N ALA A 121 -0.83 14.12 -25.07
CA ALA A 121 -0.92 13.20 -26.20
C ALA A 121 -1.50 11.82 -25.81
N CYS A 122 -1.20 11.34 -24.60
CA CYS A 122 -1.74 10.10 -24.08
C CYS A 122 -3.21 10.24 -23.69
N GLU A 123 -3.58 11.37 -23.10
CA GLU A 123 -4.96 11.65 -22.72
C GLU A 123 -5.86 11.81 -23.95
N TYR A 124 -5.39 12.55 -24.96
CA TYR A 124 -6.08 12.65 -26.25
C TYR A 124 -6.23 11.30 -26.95
N ALA A 125 -5.22 10.43 -26.87
CA ALA A 125 -5.30 9.07 -27.41
C ALA A 125 -6.25 8.17 -26.62
N ALA A 126 -6.40 8.41 -25.31
CA ALA A 126 -7.38 7.73 -24.47
C ALA A 126 -8.80 8.18 -24.81
N GLY A 127 -8.98 9.46 -25.16
CA GLY A 127 -10.25 10.10 -25.46
C GLY A 127 -10.68 11.12 -24.40
N ASP A 128 -9.80 11.51 -23.48
CA ASP A 128 -10.02 12.69 -22.64
C ASP A 128 -9.58 13.91 -23.44
N LEU A 129 -10.54 14.57 -24.08
CA LEU A 129 -10.27 15.66 -25.02
C LEU A 129 -10.24 17.03 -24.32
N ASN A 130 -10.57 17.08 -23.03
CA ASN A 130 -10.54 18.31 -22.25
C ASN A 130 -9.58 18.28 -21.07
N LEU A 131 -8.81 17.19 -20.90
CA LEU A 131 -7.74 17.04 -19.92
C LEU A 131 -8.28 17.22 -18.49
N ASN A 132 -9.22 16.37 -18.09
CA ASN A 132 -9.82 16.41 -16.75
C ASN A 132 -9.76 15.07 -15.99
N GLY A 133 -9.10 14.07 -16.57
CA GLY A 133 -9.00 12.70 -16.07
C GLY A 133 -10.25 11.84 -16.25
N ILE A 134 -11.27 12.29 -16.99
CA ILE A 134 -12.58 11.64 -17.09
C ILE A 134 -13.21 11.80 -18.48
N ILE A 135 -13.28 10.69 -19.21
CA ILE A 135 -14.01 10.60 -20.48
C ILE A 135 -15.51 10.62 -20.23
N ASN A 136 -16.17 11.72 -20.57
CA ASN A 136 -17.61 11.90 -20.37
C ASN A 136 -18.30 12.66 -21.52
N GLY A 137 -19.48 13.22 -21.23
CA GLY A 137 -20.30 13.91 -22.24
C GLY A 137 -19.64 15.18 -22.78
N GLN A 138 -18.69 15.76 -22.02
CA GLN A 138 -17.89 16.89 -22.47
C GLN A 138 -16.93 16.45 -23.58
N ASP A 139 -16.23 15.35 -23.40
CA ASP A 139 -15.34 14.77 -24.42
C ASP A 139 -16.09 14.34 -25.66
N LEU A 140 -17.25 13.71 -25.46
CA LEU A 140 -18.14 13.37 -26.57
C LEU A 140 -18.59 14.62 -27.34
N SER A 141 -18.90 15.71 -26.63
CA SER A 141 -19.27 16.96 -27.29
C SER A 141 -18.13 17.57 -28.10
N ILE A 142 -16.88 17.40 -27.63
CA ILE A 142 -15.68 17.83 -28.36
C ILE A 142 -15.50 16.93 -29.58
N LEU A 143 -15.55 15.60 -29.44
CA LEU A 143 -15.44 14.65 -30.55
C LEU A 143 -16.49 14.94 -31.64
N LEU A 144 -17.74 15.18 -31.24
CA LEU A 144 -18.82 15.55 -32.17
C LEU A 144 -18.60 16.92 -32.83
N GLY A 145 -17.83 17.81 -32.21
CA GLY A 145 -17.37 19.06 -32.83
C GLY A 145 -16.41 18.85 -33.99
N TRP A 146 -15.69 17.72 -34.00
CA TRP A 146 -14.76 17.32 -35.07
C TRP A 146 -15.36 16.33 -36.08
N TRP A 147 -16.65 16.02 -35.96
CA TRP A 147 -17.31 14.99 -36.76
C TRP A 147 -17.16 15.19 -38.27
N GLY A 148 -16.68 14.15 -38.96
CA GLY A 148 -16.51 14.15 -40.41
C GLY A 148 -15.36 15.02 -40.93
N ILE A 149 -14.52 15.57 -40.05
CA ILE A 149 -13.29 16.27 -40.44
C ILE A 149 -12.23 15.22 -40.82
N SER A 150 -11.61 15.39 -41.99
CA SER A 150 -10.45 14.59 -42.39
C SER A 150 -9.16 15.16 -41.81
N ASN A 151 -8.29 14.31 -41.28
CA ASN A 151 -7.05 14.65 -40.56
C ASN A 151 -7.29 15.69 -39.45
N PRO A 152 -8.18 15.40 -38.49
CA PRO A 152 -8.44 16.29 -37.36
C PRO A 152 -7.20 16.38 -36.45
N LEU A 153 -7.15 17.41 -35.60
CA LEU A 153 -6.14 17.48 -34.54
C LEU A 153 -6.49 16.57 -33.36
N TYR A 154 -7.78 16.32 -33.13
CA TYR A 154 -8.31 15.55 -32.00
C TYR A 154 -9.49 14.69 -32.45
N GLY A 155 -9.79 13.63 -31.69
CA GLY A 155 -11.02 12.84 -31.86
C GLY A 155 -10.95 11.74 -32.91
N ASP A 156 -9.89 11.64 -33.71
CA ASP A 156 -9.55 10.43 -34.50
C ASP A 156 -8.79 9.46 -33.57
N LEU A 157 -9.54 8.59 -32.90
CA LEU A 157 -9.04 7.70 -31.86
C LEU A 157 -8.53 6.37 -32.44
N ASN A 158 -8.91 6.03 -33.67
CA ASN A 158 -8.46 4.82 -34.35
C ASN A 158 -7.29 5.07 -35.34
N GLY A 159 -6.99 6.34 -35.65
CA GLY A 159 -5.92 6.77 -36.54
C GLY A 159 -6.22 6.58 -38.03
N ASP A 160 -7.49 6.51 -38.43
CA ASP A 160 -7.91 6.30 -39.83
C ASP A 160 -8.05 7.59 -40.65
N GLY A 161 -7.77 8.73 -40.01
CA GLY A 161 -7.80 10.05 -40.61
C GLY A 161 -9.20 10.69 -40.65
N HIS A 162 -10.20 10.12 -40.00
CA HIS A 162 -11.56 10.66 -39.90
C HIS A 162 -12.06 10.63 -38.45
N VAL A 163 -13.01 11.51 -38.11
CA VAL A 163 -13.80 11.37 -36.87
C VAL A 163 -15.19 10.88 -37.24
N ASP A 164 -15.50 9.63 -36.89
CA ASP A 164 -16.79 9.03 -37.19
C ASP A 164 -17.34 8.11 -36.07
N GLY A 165 -18.29 7.26 -36.43
CA GLY A 165 -18.95 6.35 -35.49
C GLY A 165 -18.00 5.34 -34.85
N ILE A 166 -16.86 5.05 -35.47
CA ILE A 166 -15.84 4.18 -34.90
C ILE A 166 -15.16 4.89 -33.72
N ASP A 167 -14.74 6.14 -33.87
CA ASP A 167 -14.11 6.92 -32.79
C ASP A 167 -15.06 7.15 -31.64
N MET A 168 -16.32 7.49 -31.94
CA MET A 168 -17.35 7.58 -30.93
C MET A 168 -17.54 6.24 -30.21
N GLY A 169 -17.51 5.12 -30.94
CA GLY A 169 -17.57 3.78 -30.35
C GLY A 169 -16.41 3.50 -29.39
N ILE A 170 -15.20 3.92 -29.76
CA ILE A 170 -13.99 3.77 -28.92
C ILE A 170 -14.13 4.62 -27.65
N MET A 171 -14.49 5.90 -27.79
CA MET A 171 -14.67 6.81 -26.66
C MET A 171 -15.75 6.29 -25.68
N LEU A 172 -16.89 5.84 -26.21
CA LEU A 172 -17.96 5.26 -25.39
C LEU A 172 -17.56 3.94 -24.73
N GLY A 173 -16.62 3.20 -25.32
CA GLY A 173 -16.03 2.00 -24.72
C GLY A 173 -15.12 2.29 -23.52
N ARG A 174 -14.62 3.52 -23.40
CA ARG A 174 -13.70 3.98 -22.34
C ARG A 174 -14.33 4.99 -21.37
N TYR A 175 -15.65 5.17 -21.45
CA TYR A 175 -16.37 6.17 -20.67
C TYR A 175 -16.16 6.01 -19.15
N GLY A 176 -15.84 7.12 -18.47
CA GLY A 176 -15.54 7.13 -17.04
C GLY A 176 -14.14 7.68 -16.75
N ALA A 177 -13.66 7.42 -15.52
CA ALA A 177 -12.33 7.82 -15.10
C ALA A 177 -11.27 7.03 -15.88
N THR A 178 -10.29 7.75 -16.40
CA THR A 178 -9.16 7.19 -17.14
C THR A 178 -7.98 6.94 -16.22
N VAL A 179 -7.24 5.88 -16.54
CA VAL A 179 -5.88 5.64 -16.06
C VAL A 179 -5.02 5.55 -17.30
N TYR A 180 -3.95 6.33 -17.30
CA TYR A 180 -3.04 6.50 -18.43
C TYR A 180 -1.82 5.60 -18.29
#